data_AF-A0A0H2TV21-F1
#
_entry.id   AF-A0A0H2TV21-F1
#
_cell.length_a   1.000
_cell.length_b   1.000
_cell.length_c   1.000
_cell.angle_alpha   90.00
_cell.angle_beta   90.00
_cell.angle_gamma   90.00
#
_symmetry.space_group_name_H-M   'P 1'
#
loop_
_entity.id
_entity.type
_entity.pdbx_description
1 polymer ?
#
loop_
_entity_poly.entity_id
_entity_poly.type
_entity_poly.pdbx_seq_one_letter_code
_entity_poly.pdbx_strand_id
1 'polypeptide(L)'
;MLRQLRMRLPRRTHPLVKLLLWLAIPLMLEVLWHQRSYNVPRPERELDEPFLGSAGCQDPEAAAGQAREKATFVMLARNSELEQARHTVESIERRFNRWFHYPIVFFNDEPFSDRFVETLNATASGGARFETIPREQWLFPSWMDADAARASIADQGRRGVSHGGLEGYHHMCRFFSGRFYTLEA
;
A
#
# COMPACT_ATOMS: atom_id res chain seq x y z
N MET A 1 27.14 -61.67 -44.60
CA MET A 1 26.14 -60.84 -45.31
C MET A 1 25.52 -59.85 -44.32
N LEU A 2 26.16 -58.71 -44.06
CA LEU A 2 25.56 -57.58 -43.33
C LEU A 2 26.06 -56.29 -44.00
N ARG A 3 25.16 -55.68 -44.79
CA ARG A 3 25.35 -54.47 -45.59
C ARG A 3 25.47 -53.26 -44.66
N GLN A 4 26.49 -52.44 -44.87
CA GLN A 4 26.62 -51.13 -44.24
C GLN A 4 25.43 -50.22 -44.61
N LEU A 5 24.60 -49.87 -43.63
CA LEU A 5 23.57 -48.83 -43.75
C LEU A 5 24.23 -47.45 -43.62
N ARG A 6 24.68 -46.92 -44.75
CA ARG A 6 25.17 -45.54 -44.86
C ARG A 6 23.95 -44.61 -44.89
N MET A 7 23.51 -44.10 -43.73
CA MET A 7 22.44 -43.11 -43.67
C MET A 7 22.87 -41.82 -44.39
N ARG A 8 22.21 -41.51 -45.51
CA ARG A 8 22.34 -40.23 -46.22
C ARG A 8 21.47 -39.20 -45.52
N LEU A 9 22.09 -38.23 -44.86
CA LEU A 9 21.39 -37.05 -44.34
C LEU A 9 20.75 -36.26 -45.50
N PRO A 10 19.48 -35.83 -45.40
CA PRO A 10 18.79 -35.11 -46.46
C PRO A 10 19.44 -33.73 -46.68
N ARG A 11 19.88 -33.49 -47.92
CA ARG A 11 20.80 -32.40 -48.30
C ARG A 11 20.13 -31.04 -48.54
N ARG A 12 18.84 -30.87 -48.24
CA ARG A 12 18.08 -29.66 -48.60
C ARG A 12 17.04 -29.30 -47.54
N THR A 13 17.48 -28.59 -46.50
CA THR A 13 16.58 -27.98 -45.50
C THR A 13 15.73 -26.90 -46.17
N HIS A 14 14.40 -27.01 -46.08
CA HIS A 14 13.44 -26.07 -46.65
C HIS A 14 13.65 -24.65 -46.07
N PRO A 15 13.53 -23.56 -46.86
CA PRO A 15 13.80 -22.19 -46.40
C PRO A 15 13.01 -21.77 -45.15
N LEU A 16 11.79 -22.28 -44.97
CA LEU A 16 10.97 -22.06 -43.77
C LEU A 16 11.61 -22.64 -42.50
N VAL A 17 12.26 -23.80 -42.58
CA VAL A 17 12.95 -24.42 -41.43
C VAL A 17 14.15 -23.57 -41.02
N LYS A 18 14.86 -22.97 -42.00
CA LYS A 18 15.95 -22.03 -41.70
C LYS A 18 15.42 -20.78 -41.00
N LEU A 19 14.30 -20.21 -41.48
CA LEU A 19 13.67 -19.03 -40.87
C LEU A 19 13.22 -19.31 -39.42
N LEU A 20 12.58 -20.46 -39.19
CA LEU A 20 12.14 -20.87 -37.85
C LEU A 20 13.33 -21.05 -36.89
N LEU A 21 14.43 -21.66 -37.33
CA LEU A 21 15.64 -21.79 -36.53
C LEU A 21 16.28 -20.42 -36.25
N TRP A 22 16.31 -19.52 -37.23
CA TRP A 22 16.82 -18.15 -37.07
C TRP A 22 16.02 -17.30 -36.08
N LEU A 23 14.72 -17.59 -35.90
CA LEU A 23 13.89 -16.94 -34.89
C LEU A 23 13.96 -17.64 -33.52
N ALA A 24 14.03 -18.98 -33.50
CA ALA A 24 14.05 -19.76 -32.26
C ALA A 24 15.37 -19.61 -31.49
N ILE A 25 16.51 -19.51 -32.18
CA ILE A 25 17.83 -19.38 -31.55
C ILE A 25 17.94 -18.08 -30.72
N PRO A 26 17.67 -16.87 -31.23
CA PRO A 26 17.75 -15.65 -30.43
C PRO A 26 16.72 -15.62 -29.30
N LEU A 27 15.51 -16.17 -29.50
CA LEU A 27 14.53 -16.30 -28.43
C LEU A 27 15.05 -17.21 -27.30
N MET A 28 15.66 -18.34 -27.66
CA MET A 28 16.24 -19.26 -26.68
C MET A 28 17.46 -18.66 -25.99
N LEU A 29 18.29 -17.89 -26.70
CA LEU A 29 19.40 -17.15 -26.10
C LEU A 29 18.90 -16.06 -25.14
N GLU A 30 17.82 -15.36 -25.46
CA GLU A 30 17.19 -14.37 -24.57
C GLU A 30 16.62 -15.04 -23.32
N VAL A 31 15.89 -16.16 -23.47
CA VAL A 31 15.39 -16.93 -22.32
C VAL A 31 16.53 -17.44 -21.45
N LEU A 32 17.60 -17.98 -22.03
CA LEU A 32 18.75 -18.46 -21.27
C LEU A 32 19.52 -17.31 -20.60
N TRP A 33 19.63 -16.17 -21.28
CA TRP A 33 20.22 -14.96 -20.72
C TRP A 33 19.38 -14.44 -19.54
N HIS A 34 18.06 -14.43 -19.67
CA HIS A 34 17.12 -14.00 -18.65
C HIS A 34 17.17 -14.94 -17.44
N GLN A 35 17.09 -16.26 -17.67
CA GLN A 35 17.21 -17.26 -16.61
C GLN A 35 18.54 -17.17 -15.88
N ARG A 36 19.65 -16.86 -16.57
CA ARG A 36 20.95 -16.69 -15.94
C ARG A 36 21.07 -15.37 -15.18
N SER A 37 20.58 -14.27 -15.76
CA SER A 37 20.72 -12.92 -15.20
C SER A 37 19.77 -12.67 -14.03
N TYR A 38 18.58 -13.28 -14.06
CA TYR A 38 17.54 -13.14 -13.05
C TYR A 38 17.34 -14.42 -12.22
N ASN A 39 18.38 -15.26 -12.13
CA ASN A 39 18.36 -16.36 -11.18
C ASN A 39 18.47 -15.79 -9.76
N VAL A 40 17.35 -15.72 -9.05
CA VAL A 40 17.33 -15.37 -7.63
C VAL A 40 17.55 -16.67 -6.85
N PRO A 41 18.73 -16.91 -6.26
CA PRO A 41 18.97 -18.11 -5.47
C PRO A 41 17.99 -18.12 -4.29
N ARG A 42 17.33 -19.26 -4.06
CA ARG A 42 16.55 -19.41 -2.83
C ARG A 42 17.51 -19.37 -1.65
N PRO A 43 17.22 -18.58 -0.60
CA PRO A 43 18.04 -18.57 0.59
C PRO A 43 18.05 -19.98 1.23
N GLU A 44 19.19 -20.36 1.82
CA GLU A 44 19.35 -21.67 2.48
C GLU A 44 18.46 -21.85 3.72
N ARG A 45 17.98 -20.73 4.28
CA ARG A 45 17.08 -20.68 5.43
C ARG A 45 15.89 -19.78 5.13
N GLU A 46 14.79 -20.03 5.82
CA GLU A 46 13.64 -19.13 5.82
C GLU A 46 14.05 -17.78 6.43
N LEU A 47 14.00 -16.73 5.63
CA LEU A 47 14.28 -15.36 6.09
C LEU A 47 13.00 -14.67 6.61
N ASP A 48 11.85 -15.30 6.37
CA ASP A 48 10.52 -14.78 6.69
C ASP A 48 9.93 -15.53 7.89
N GLU A 49 10.73 -15.69 8.96
CA GLU A 49 10.17 -16.22 10.21
C GLU A 49 9.06 -15.28 10.72
N PRO A 50 7.97 -15.82 11.29
CA PRO A 50 6.92 -15.01 11.87
C PRO A 50 7.51 -14.01 12.88
N PHE A 51 7.09 -12.75 12.83
CA PHE A 51 7.61 -11.66 13.68
C PHE A 51 7.62 -11.95 15.19
N LEU A 52 6.86 -12.94 15.64
CA LEU A 52 6.73 -13.35 17.04
C LEU A 52 7.38 -14.70 17.36
N GLY A 53 8.21 -15.25 16.45
CA GLY A 53 8.94 -16.51 16.66
C GLY A 53 8.07 -17.76 16.87
N SER A 54 6.75 -17.63 16.77
CA SER A 54 5.79 -18.71 16.96
C SER A 54 5.17 -19.10 15.63
N ALA A 55 5.42 -20.31 15.17
CA ALA A 55 4.67 -20.92 14.09
C ALA A 55 3.29 -21.35 14.63
N GLY A 56 2.26 -20.51 14.45
CA GLY A 56 0.88 -20.86 14.83
C GLY A 56 -0.02 -19.67 15.15
N CYS A 57 -1.29 -19.96 15.44
CA CYS A 57 -2.25 -18.98 15.94
C CYS A 57 -1.92 -18.62 17.39
N GLN A 58 -1.76 -17.33 17.67
CA GLN A 58 -1.62 -16.85 19.05
C GLN A 58 -2.98 -16.60 19.67
N ASP A 59 -3.09 -16.83 20.99
CA ASP A 59 -4.25 -16.44 21.78
C ASP A 59 -4.21 -14.93 22.06
N PRO A 60 -5.12 -14.13 21.48
CA PRO A 60 -5.12 -12.70 21.65
C PRO A 60 -5.42 -12.27 23.10
N GLU A 61 -6.10 -13.09 23.91
CA GLU A 61 -6.38 -12.77 25.31
C GLU A 61 -5.12 -12.89 26.17
N ALA A 62 -4.34 -13.96 25.96
CA ALA A 62 -3.03 -14.12 26.59
C ALA A 62 -2.05 -13.00 26.17
N ALA A 63 -2.09 -12.56 24.90
CA ALA A 63 -1.28 -11.45 24.42
C ALA A 63 -1.73 -10.10 24.99
N ALA A 64 -3.03 -9.86 25.13
CA ALA A 64 -3.59 -8.64 25.70
C ALA A 64 -3.23 -8.42 27.18
N GLY A 65 -2.92 -9.50 27.91
CA GLY A 65 -2.42 -9.42 29.29
C GLY A 65 -0.98 -8.89 29.43
N GLN A 66 -0.26 -8.71 28.32
CA GLN A 66 1.11 -8.18 28.31
C GLN A 66 1.13 -6.65 28.27
N ALA A 67 2.27 -6.07 28.65
CA ALA A 67 2.45 -4.62 28.57
C ALA A 67 2.37 -4.15 27.11
N ARG A 68 1.55 -3.12 26.88
CA ARG A 68 1.36 -2.51 25.55
C ARG A 68 2.37 -1.40 25.32
N GLU A 69 2.82 -1.26 24.08
CA GLU A 69 3.67 -0.16 23.66
C GLU A 69 2.87 1.14 23.50
N LYS A 70 3.57 2.27 23.44
CA LYS A 70 2.93 3.57 23.20
C LYS A 70 2.56 3.71 21.72
N ALA A 71 1.34 3.30 21.37
CA ALA A 71 0.82 3.35 20.01
C ALA A 71 -0.64 3.84 19.99
N THR A 72 -1.08 4.25 18.80
CA THR A 72 -2.46 4.67 18.53
C THR A 72 -2.81 4.35 17.08
N PHE A 73 -4.10 4.14 16.79
CA PHE A 73 -4.58 4.24 15.42
C PHE A 73 -4.76 5.70 15.04
N VAL A 74 -4.53 6.01 13.77
CA VAL A 74 -4.73 7.35 13.21
C VAL A 74 -5.65 7.24 12.00
N MET A 75 -6.67 8.09 11.95
CA MET A 75 -7.59 8.17 10.82
C MET A 75 -7.83 9.64 10.44
N LEU A 76 -7.59 9.98 9.18
CA LEU A 76 -8.02 11.26 8.62
C LEU A 76 -9.38 11.03 7.95
N ALA A 77 -10.42 11.70 8.41
CA ALA A 77 -11.78 11.51 7.92
C ALA A 77 -12.60 12.79 8.01
N ARG A 78 -13.47 13.02 7.02
CA ARG A 78 -14.41 14.15 7.03
C ARG A 78 -15.71 13.78 7.72
N ASN A 79 -16.45 14.78 8.18
CA ASN A 79 -17.78 14.61 8.74
C ASN A 79 -18.74 13.82 7.82
N SER A 80 -18.63 14.01 6.50
CA SER A 80 -19.45 13.30 5.50
C SER A 80 -19.15 11.80 5.40
N GLU A 81 -18.02 11.35 5.94
CA GLU A 81 -17.52 9.97 5.84
C GLU A 81 -17.78 9.16 7.12
N LEU A 82 -18.67 9.64 7.99
CA LEU A 82 -18.96 9.04 9.29
C LEU A 82 -19.28 7.54 9.20
N GLU A 83 -20.16 7.14 8.30
CA GLU A 83 -20.59 5.74 8.20
C GLU A 83 -19.44 4.84 7.72
N GLN A 84 -18.60 5.33 6.80
CA GLN A 84 -17.41 4.61 6.33
C GLN A 84 -16.35 4.49 7.44
N ALA A 85 -16.13 5.58 8.19
CA ALA A 85 -15.25 5.59 9.35
C ALA A 85 -15.73 4.61 10.42
N ARG A 86 -17.04 4.63 10.76
CA ARG A 86 -17.64 3.71 11.73
C ARG A 86 -17.43 2.25 11.33
N HIS A 87 -17.72 1.88 10.09
CA HIS A 87 -17.50 0.52 9.61
C HIS A 87 -16.04 0.09 9.67
N THR A 88 -15.11 1.01 9.43
CA THR A 88 -13.67 0.74 9.55
C THR A 88 -13.29 0.50 11.01
N VAL A 89 -13.77 1.32 11.94
CA VAL A 89 -13.53 1.15 13.38
C VAL A 89 -14.14 -0.16 13.88
N GLU A 90 -15.41 -0.46 13.57
CA GLU A 90 -16.06 -1.74 13.91
C GLU A 90 -15.26 -2.96 13.43
N SER A 91 -14.67 -2.85 12.23
CA SER A 91 -13.81 -3.88 11.66
C SER A 91 -12.52 -4.06 12.46
N ILE A 92 -11.86 -2.96 12.84
CA ILE A 92 -10.64 -2.96 13.66
C ILE A 92 -10.94 -3.51 15.05
N GLU A 93 -12.02 -3.08 15.68
CA GLU A 93 -12.49 -3.56 16.98
C GLU A 93 -12.70 -5.07 16.98
N ARG A 94 -13.48 -5.58 16.01
CA ARG A 94 -13.81 -7.01 15.92
C ARG A 94 -12.59 -7.91 15.72
N ARG A 95 -11.58 -7.41 15.00
CA ARG A 95 -10.42 -8.22 14.56
C ARG A 95 -9.18 -8.04 15.42
N PHE A 96 -9.12 -6.99 16.24
CA PHE A 96 -7.92 -6.64 16.99
C PHE A 96 -8.26 -5.87 18.27
N ASN A 97 -8.92 -4.71 18.13
CA ASN A 97 -8.92 -3.74 19.23
C ASN A 97 -9.84 -4.10 20.40
N ARG A 98 -10.77 -5.05 20.23
CA ARG A 98 -11.57 -5.62 21.33
C ARG A 98 -10.74 -6.28 22.43
N TRP A 99 -9.51 -6.68 22.13
CA TRP A 99 -8.60 -7.28 23.11
C TRP A 99 -7.56 -6.27 23.62
N PHE A 100 -7.07 -5.40 22.73
CA PHE A 100 -5.93 -4.54 23.05
C PHE A 100 -6.30 -3.10 23.43
N HIS A 101 -7.50 -2.62 23.12
CA HIS A 101 -8.02 -1.32 23.53
C HIS A 101 -7.05 -0.14 23.31
N TYR A 102 -6.42 -0.06 22.14
CA TYR A 102 -5.63 1.10 21.75
C TYR A 102 -6.55 2.28 21.39
N PRO A 103 -6.13 3.52 21.71
CA PRO A 103 -6.88 4.70 21.31
C PRO A 103 -6.88 4.88 19.79
N ILE A 104 -7.87 5.64 19.30
CA ILE A 104 -7.96 6.05 17.90
C ILE A 104 -8.00 7.57 17.83
N VAL A 105 -7.06 8.17 17.11
CA VAL A 105 -7.00 9.61 16.86
C VAL A 105 -7.59 9.90 15.49
N PHE A 106 -8.60 10.76 15.46
CA PHE A 106 -9.24 11.26 14.26
C PHE A 106 -8.75 12.66 13.93
N PHE A 107 -8.30 12.88 12.70
CA PHE A 107 -7.96 14.18 12.18
C PHE A 107 -8.98 14.62 11.13
N ASN A 108 -9.24 15.92 11.06
CA ASN A 108 -10.04 16.55 10.01
C ASN A 108 -9.56 17.99 9.78
N ASP A 109 -9.69 18.51 8.57
CA ASP A 109 -9.38 19.91 8.25
C ASP A 109 -10.47 20.88 8.70
N GLU A 110 -11.64 20.34 9.05
CA GLU A 110 -12.77 21.06 9.64
C GLU A 110 -13.07 20.55 11.07
N PRO A 111 -13.75 21.35 11.91
CA PRO A 111 -14.26 20.87 13.18
C PRO A 111 -15.17 19.65 13.00
N PHE A 112 -15.01 18.65 13.87
CA PHE A 112 -15.90 17.48 13.87
C PHE A 112 -17.30 17.87 14.37
N SER A 113 -18.32 17.30 13.73
CA SER A 113 -19.71 17.42 14.18
C SER A 113 -19.95 16.58 15.44
N ASP A 114 -20.85 17.02 16.30
CA ASP A 114 -21.21 16.32 17.55
C ASP A 114 -21.60 14.87 17.27
N ARG A 115 -22.41 14.64 16.23
CA ARG A 115 -22.79 13.29 15.79
C ARG A 115 -21.59 12.42 15.46
N PHE A 116 -20.57 12.97 14.81
CA PHE A 116 -19.36 12.22 14.44
C PHE A 116 -18.58 11.81 15.69
N VAL A 117 -18.38 12.76 16.61
CA VAL A 117 -17.70 12.54 17.88
C VAL A 117 -18.42 11.49 18.71
N GLU A 118 -19.73 11.67 18.93
CA GLU A 118 -20.56 10.74 19.72
C GLU A 118 -20.53 9.33 19.15
N THR A 119 -20.73 9.19 17.85
CA THR A 119 -20.81 7.88 17.19
C THR A 119 -19.48 7.14 17.26
N LEU A 120 -18.36 7.79 16.92
CA LEU A 120 -17.06 7.11 16.89
C LEU A 120 -16.48 6.89 18.28
N ASN A 121 -16.75 7.79 19.23
CA ASN A 121 -16.36 7.58 20.62
C ASN A 121 -17.11 6.40 21.25
N ALA A 122 -18.38 6.18 20.89
CA ALA A 122 -19.13 4.99 21.31
C ALA A 122 -18.66 3.69 20.63
N THR A 123 -18.01 3.80 19.46
CA THR A 123 -17.55 2.64 18.68
C THR A 123 -16.15 2.19 19.10
N ALA A 124 -15.26 3.12 19.43
CA ALA A 124 -13.86 2.84 19.77
C ALA A 124 -13.70 2.42 21.24
N SER A 125 -13.37 1.15 21.49
CA SER A 125 -13.30 0.61 22.85
C SER A 125 -12.13 1.16 23.66
N GLY A 126 -11.02 1.52 23.00
CA GLY A 126 -9.84 2.16 23.59
C GLY A 126 -9.95 3.68 23.76
N GLY A 127 -11.12 4.27 23.45
CA GLY A 127 -11.34 5.71 23.43
C GLY A 127 -10.95 6.37 22.10
N ALA A 128 -11.61 7.47 21.78
CA ALA A 128 -11.36 8.27 20.60
C ALA A 128 -10.88 9.69 20.96
N ARG A 129 -9.95 10.23 20.17
CA ARG A 129 -9.56 11.65 20.21
C ARG A 129 -9.84 12.29 18.88
N PHE A 130 -10.21 13.56 18.89
CA PHE A 130 -10.67 14.29 17.72
C PHE A 130 -9.90 15.60 17.63
N GLU A 131 -9.11 15.74 16.57
CA GLU A 131 -8.21 16.87 16.37
C GLU A 131 -8.50 17.56 15.05
N THR A 132 -8.67 18.88 15.12
CA THR A 132 -8.81 19.71 13.92
C THR A 132 -7.45 20.21 13.49
N ILE A 133 -7.08 19.93 12.25
CA ILE A 133 -5.78 20.31 11.69
C ILE A 133 -5.74 21.84 11.56
N PRO A 134 -4.71 22.51 12.09
CA PRO A 134 -4.54 23.95 11.89
C PRO A 134 -4.48 24.29 10.41
N ARG A 135 -5.16 25.37 10.00
CA ARG A 135 -5.27 25.76 8.58
C ARG A 135 -3.90 25.99 7.94
N GLU A 136 -2.95 26.54 8.70
CA GLU A 136 -1.57 26.81 8.26
C GLU A 136 -0.80 25.52 7.95
N GLN A 137 -1.18 24.42 8.61
CA GLN A 137 -0.58 23.11 8.39
C GLN A 137 -1.28 22.33 7.27
N TRP A 138 -2.53 22.63 6.95
CA TRP A 138 -3.29 21.95 5.90
C TRP A 138 -3.13 22.62 4.52
N LEU A 139 -3.29 23.95 4.47
CA LEU A 139 -3.30 24.73 3.23
C LEU A 139 -1.90 24.90 2.62
N PHE A 140 -1.86 25.57 1.46
CA PHE A 140 -0.60 25.92 0.81
C PHE A 140 0.29 26.74 1.75
N PRO A 141 1.58 26.38 1.88
CA PRO A 141 2.54 27.17 2.66
C PRO A 141 2.66 28.60 2.11
N SER A 142 2.99 29.55 2.99
CA SER A 142 3.13 30.98 2.62
C SER A 142 4.22 31.27 1.58
N TRP A 143 5.22 30.40 1.45
CA TRP A 143 6.29 30.53 0.45
C TRP A 143 5.88 30.03 -0.95
N MET A 144 4.73 29.35 -1.07
CA MET A 144 4.26 28.77 -2.31
C MET A 144 3.26 29.70 -3.00
N ASP A 145 3.38 29.85 -4.31
CA ASP A 145 2.36 30.50 -5.13
C ASP A 145 1.15 29.56 -5.27
N ALA A 146 0.06 29.91 -4.57
CA ALA A 146 -1.16 29.12 -4.56
C ALA A 146 -1.85 29.08 -5.93
N ASP A 147 -1.75 30.12 -6.75
CA ASP A 147 -2.41 30.19 -8.05
C ASP A 147 -1.65 29.35 -9.09
N ALA A 148 -0.32 29.40 -9.05
CA ALA A 148 0.53 28.49 -9.83
C ALA A 148 0.28 27.02 -9.45
N ALA A 149 0.15 26.71 -8.16
CA ALA A 149 -0.16 25.37 -7.67
C ALA A 149 -1.53 24.89 -8.18
N ARG A 150 -2.58 25.71 -8.04
CA ARG A 150 -3.93 25.39 -8.55
C ARG A 150 -3.94 25.19 -10.06
N ALA A 151 -3.21 26.00 -10.82
CA ALA A 151 -3.08 25.83 -12.26
C ALA A 151 -2.43 24.48 -12.62
N SER A 152 -1.40 24.07 -11.89
CA SER A 152 -0.76 22.75 -12.06
C SER A 152 -1.69 21.59 -11.70
N ILE A 153 -2.43 21.69 -10.59
CA ILE A 153 -3.44 20.70 -10.17
C ILE A 153 -4.51 20.56 -11.25
N ALA A 154 -5.03 21.67 -11.77
CA ALA A 154 -6.00 21.66 -12.86
C ALA A 154 -5.44 20.99 -14.13
N ASP A 155 -4.18 21.24 -14.47
CA ASP A 155 -3.51 20.58 -15.59
C ASP A 155 -3.41 19.06 -15.41
N GLN A 156 -3.03 18.59 -14.21
CA GLN A 156 -2.99 17.16 -13.87
C GLN A 156 -4.37 16.51 -14.01
N GLY A 157 -5.42 17.21 -13.57
CA GLY A 157 -6.80 16.77 -13.77
C GLY A 157 -7.16 16.64 -15.25
N ARG A 158 -6.81 17.63 -16.09
CA ARG A 158 -7.05 17.58 -17.55
C ARG A 158 -6.31 16.44 -18.24
N ARG A 159 -5.13 16.07 -17.73
CA ARG A 159 -4.32 14.95 -18.23
C ARG A 159 -4.84 13.58 -17.80
N GLY A 160 -5.91 13.52 -17.00
CA GLY A 160 -6.50 12.27 -16.53
C GLY A 160 -5.69 11.59 -15.41
N VAL A 161 -4.87 12.34 -14.67
CA VAL A 161 -4.17 11.80 -13.50
C VAL A 161 -5.19 11.56 -12.38
N SER A 162 -5.29 10.32 -11.91
CA SER A 162 -6.21 9.93 -10.84
C SER A 162 -6.00 10.78 -9.58
N HIS A 163 -7.07 11.41 -9.09
CA HIS A 163 -7.07 12.40 -8.00
C HIS A 163 -6.19 13.64 -8.21
N GLY A 164 -5.46 13.75 -9.33
CA GLY A 164 -4.49 14.82 -9.59
C GLY A 164 -5.13 16.21 -9.70
N GLY A 165 -6.41 16.27 -10.08
CA GLY A 165 -7.20 17.51 -10.13
C GLY A 165 -7.84 17.94 -8.81
N LEU A 166 -7.66 17.19 -7.71
CA LEU A 166 -8.32 17.45 -6.44
C LEU A 166 -7.36 18.15 -5.46
N GLU A 167 -7.54 19.44 -5.22
CA GLU A 167 -6.66 20.20 -4.30
C GLU A 167 -6.58 19.57 -2.91
N GLY A 168 -7.72 19.18 -2.32
CA GLY A 168 -7.75 18.52 -1.01
C GLY A 168 -6.97 17.20 -0.95
N TYR A 169 -6.81 16.51 -2.08
CA TYR A 169 -5.99 15.29 -2.15
C TYR A 169 -4.49 15.61 -2.01
N HIS A 170 -4.03 16.71 -2.62
CA HIS A 170 -2.64 17.17 -2.47
C HIS A 170 -2.35 17.61 -1.03
N HIS A 171 -3.29 18.32 -0.39
CA HIS A 171 -3.17 18.69 1.03
C HIS A 171 -3.08 17.46 1.94
N MET A 172 -3.92 16.45 1.69
CA MET A 172 -3.88 15.16 2.39
C MET A 172 -2.53 14.44 2.21
N CYS A 173 -2.01 14.34 0.98
CA CYS A 173 -0.72 13.72 0.73
C CYS A 173 0.42 14.44 1.47
N ARG A 174 0.41 15.78 1.48
CA ARG A 174 1.38 16.60 2.21
C ARG A 174 1.27 16.38 3.72
N PHE A 175 0.05 16.30 4.25
CA PHE A 175 -0.19 16.06 5.68
C PHE A 175 0.39 14.73 6.15
N PHE A 176 0.10 13.63 5.44
CA PHE A 176 0.64 12.31 5.80
C PHE A 176 2.14 12.18 5.55
N SER A 177 2.71 12.99 4.65
CA SER A 177 4.14 12.95 4.36
C SER A 177 4.99 13.68 5.41
N GLY A 178 4.43 14.63 6.18
CA GLY A 178 5.28 15.47 7.03
C GLY A 178 4.63 16.22 8.19
N ARG A 179 3.34 16.02 8.50
CA ARG A 179 2.66 16.81 9.54
C ARG A 179 1.92 15.99 10.59
N PHE A 180 1.35 14.85 10.22
CA PHE A 180 0.48 14.09 11.15
C PHE A 180 1.15 13.72 12.48
N TYR A 181 2.47 13.48 12.50
CA TYR A 181 3.24 13.14 13.70
C TYR A 181 3.68 14.35 14.54
N THR A 182 3.36 15.58 14.11
CA THR A 182 3.72 16.82 14.82
C THR A 182 2.57 17.41 15.63
N LEU A 183 1.36 16.85 15.48
CA LEU A 183 0.19 17.27 16.25
C LEU A 183 0.22 16.64 17.66
N GLU A 184 -0.34 17.35 18.65
CA GLU A 184 -0.21 17.02 20.08
C GLU A 184 -1.07 15.82 20.57
N ALA A 185 -1.94 15.26 19.72
CA ALA A 185 -3.00 14.30 20.02
C ALA A 185 -2.68 13.18 21.04
#